data_AF-S5VEW1-F1
#
_entry.id   AF-S5VEW1-F1
#
_cell.length_a   1.000
_cell.length_b   1.000
_cell.length_c   1.000
_cell.angle_alpha   90.00
_cell.angle_beta   90.00
_cell.angle_gamma   90.00
#
_symmetry.space_group_name_H-M   'P 1'
#
loop_
_entity.id
_entity.type
_entity.pdbx_description
1 polymer ?
#
loop_
_entity_poly.entity_id
_entity_poly.type
_entity_poly.pdbx_seq_one_letter_code
_entity_poly.pdbx_strand_id
1 'polypeptide(L)'
;MNTPTGTLLVPYYEHPSVRPAEWAAILAAAPRLYGVVLNPASGPGDRPDAAFAQTAARLRTAGVTLLGYADTGYGARPYADVEDELRRYRAWYGTHGAFLDQVASGAGEARHYERLTTAARSLGCVTLVLNHGTRPHPAYAPLADLQVTFEGPWSAYLRTPARPGPRPAGARVCHLVYGVPPDADAAGAARARGAAVHCAVPGTGAHPWGTLPHGLGPGVPPARSPGPGEGTGTGTGTGTEPSGREPAR
;
A
#
# COMPACT_ATOMS: atom_id res chain seq x y z
N MET A 1 -12.00 -7.47 -12.53
CA MET A 1 -10.62 -7.16 -12.08
C MET A 1 -10.60 -7.16 -10.57
N ASN A 2 -9.60 -7.79 -9.94
CA ASN A 2 -9.57 -8.02 -8.48
C ASN A 2 -9.10 -6.75 -7.76
N THR A 3 -9.92 -6.15 -6.90
CA THR A 3 -9.52 -5.04 -6.04
C THR A 3 -8.46 -5.54 -5.04
N PRO A 4 -7.34 -4.81 -4.82
CA PRO A 4 -6.36 -5.21 -3.81
C PRO A 4 -7.02 -5.31 -2.43
N THR A 5 -6.88 -6.48 -1.79
CA THR A 5 -7.42 -6.78 -0.46
C THR A 5 -6.46 -6.41 0.67
N GLY A 6 -5.17 -6.25 0.35
CA GLY A 6 -4.15 -5.78 1.29
C GLY A 6 -4.36 -4.33 1.72
N THR A 7 -3.79 -3.97 2.87
CA THR A 7 -3.92 -2.64 3.48
C THR A 7 -2.59 -1.89 3.61
N LEU A 8 -1.48 -2.49 3.17
CA LEU A 8 -0.16 -1.87 3.20
C LEU A 8 0.21 -1.25 1.84
N LEU A 9 0.28 0.08 1.79
CA LEU A 9 0.87 0.79 0.66
C LEU A 9 2.35 1.01 0.98
N VAL A 10 3.27 0.53 0.15
CA VAL A 10 4.71 0.59 0.46
C VAL A 10 5.42 1.53 -0.52
N PRO A 11 5.64 2.81 -0.13
CA PRO A 11 6.65 3.66 -0.75
C PRO A 11 8.02 3.32 -0.18
N TYR A 12 8.80 2.54 -0.93
CA TYR A 12 10.15 2.12 -0.54
C TYR A 12 11.15 2.57 -1.60
N TYR A 13 11.99 3.54 -1.24
CA TYR A 13 12.78 4.32 -2.19
C TYR A 13 14.26 3.94 -2.17
N GLU A 14 14.55 2.67 -1.90
CA GLU A 14 15.89 2.10 -2.00
C GLU A 14 16.03 1.23 -3.26
N HIS A 15 17.21 1.28 -3.87
CA HIS A 15 17.49 0.54 -5.08
C HIS A 15 17.55 -0.98 -4.84
N PRO A 16 16.91 -1.84 -5.67
CA PRO A 16 16.91 -3.29 -5.47
C PRO A 16 18.29 -3.95 -5.43
N SER A 17 19.26 -3.46 -6.22
CA SER A 17 20.65 -3.95 -6.15
C SER A 17 21.38 -3.58 -4.87
N VAL A 18 20.94 -2.53 -4.16
CA VAL A 18 21.55 -2.09 -2.89
C VAL A 18 20.89 -2.81 -1.72
N ARG A 19 19.57 -3.01 -1.77
CA ARG A 19 18.76 -3.61 -0.69
C ARG A 19 18.00 -4.87 -1.13
N PRO A 20 18.67 -5.92 -1.67
CA PRO A 20 17.98 -7.08 -2.22
C PRO A 20 17.16 -7.86 -1.18
N ALA A 21 17.64 -7.93 0.06
CA ALA A 21 16.92 -8.61 1.16
C ALA A 21 15.62 -7.90 1.54
N GLU A 22 15.59 -6.57 1.49
CA GLU A 22 14.41 -5.78 1.83
C GLU A 22 13.34 -5.90 0.73
N TRP A 23 13.74 -5.86 -0.55
CA TRP A 23 12.84 -6.16 -1.66
C TRP A 23 12.30 -7.59 -1.64
N ALA A 24 13.10 -8.56 -1.18
CA ALA A 24 12.61 -9.92 -0.95
C ALA A 24 11.56 -9.99 0.18
N ALA A 25 11.75 -9.21 1.25
CA ALA A 25 10.76 -9.10 2.33
C ALA A 25 9.45 -8.44 1.86
N ILE A 26 9.53 -7.41 1.01
CA ILE A 26 8.35 -6.80 0.37
C ILE A 26 7.62 -7.87 -0.48
N LEU A 27 8.34 -8.60 -1.33
CA LEU A 27 7.75 -9.64 -2.17
C LEU A 27 7.07 -10.74 -1.33
N ALA A 28 7.70 -11.19 -0.24
CA ALA A 28 7.14 -12.20 0.66
C ALA A 28 5.84 -11.75 1.35
N ALA A 29 5.61 -10.44 1.42
CA ALA A 29 4.41 -9.87 2.02
C ALA A 29 3.27 -9.61 1.04
N ALA A 30 3.39 -10.03 -0.23
CA ALA A 30 2.42 -9.75 -1.30
C ALA A 30 0.93 -9.81 -0.89
N PRO A 31 0.43 -10.82 -0.13
CA PRO A 31 -0.98 -10.88 0.26
C PRO A 31 -1.44 -9.73 1.17
N ARG A 32 -0.51 -9.07 1.88
CA ARG A 32 -0.78 -7.94 2.79
C ARG A 32 -0.71 -6.59 2.06
N LEU A 33 -0.14 -6.56 0.86
CA LEU A 33 0.14 -5.32 0.14
C LEU A 33 -1.11 -4.83 -0.59
N TYR A 34 -1.46 -3.58 -0.33
CA TYR A 34 -2.32 -2.80 -1.20
C TYR A 34 -1.62 -2.50 -2.53
N GLY A 35 -0.34 -2.09 -2.45
CA GLY A 35 0.51 -1.82 -3.61
C GLY A 35 1.91 -1.37 -3.20
N VAL A 36 2.83 -1.39 -4.16
CA VAL A 36 4.22 -0.94 -4.00
C VAL A 36 4.49 0.19 -4.97
N VAL A 37 5.06 1.29 -4.47
CA VAL A 37 5.45 2.43 -5.29
C VAL A 37 6.88 2.21 -5.79
N LEU A 38 7.05 2.23 -7.11
CA LEU A 38 8.38 2.20 -7.74
C LEU A 38 8.83 3.63 -7.99
N ASN A 39 10.02 3.97 -7.50
CA ASN A 39 10.64 5.27 -7.69
C ASN A 39 12.16 5.13 -7.97
N PRO A 40 12.56 4.72 -9.18
CA PRO A 40 13.97 4.49 -9.50
C PRO A 40 14.88 5.71 -9.32
N ALA A 41 14.41 6.91 -9.69
CA ALA A 41 15.23 8.12 -9.72
C ALA A 41 14.39 9.40 -9.57
N SER A 42 13.51 9.45 -8.56
CA SER A 42 12.48 10.52 -8.44
C SER A 42 11.61 10.62 -9.70
N GLY A 43 11.24 9.46 -10.22
CA GLY A 43 10.79 9.26 -11.60
C GLY A 43 11.34 7.94 -12.17
N PRO A 44 10.97 7.58 -13.41
CA PRO A 44 11.31 6.29 -13.99
C PRO A 44 12.80 6.16 -14.38
N GLY A 45 13.55 7.27 -14.36
CA GLY A 45 14.92 7.41 -14.87
C GLY A 45 14.97 7.75 -16.37
N ASP A 46 16.16 8.01 -16.91
CA ASP A 46 16.33 8.33 -18.35
C ASP A 46 16.28 7.10 -19.26
N ARG A 47 16.47 5.91 -18.68
CA ARG A 47 16.43 4.59 -19.32
C ARG A 47 15.91 3.55 -18.33
N PRO A 48 15.36 2.40 -18.80
CA PRO A 48 14.93 1.34 -17.89
C PRO A 48 16.09 0.86 -17.01
N ASP A 49 15.83 0.75 -15.71
CA ASP A 49 16.73 0.11 -14.76
C ASP A 49 16.46 -1.40 -14.69
N ALA A 50 17.51 -2.21 -14.88
CA ALA A 50 17.37 -3.66 -14.97
C ALA A 50 16.96 -4.31 -13.63
N ALA A 51 17.44 -3.78 -12.50
CA ALA A 51 17.14 -4.33 -11.18
C ALA A 51 15.69 -4.01 -10.77
N PHE A 52 15.22 -2.81 -11.08
CA PHE A 52 13.81 -2.46 -10.93
C PHE A 52 12.91 -3.27 -11.88
N ALA A 53 13.30 -3.46 -13.15
CA ALA A 53 12.51 -4.25 -14.10
C ALA A 53 12.36 -5.71 -13.64
N GLN A 54 13.43 -6.35 -13.16
CA GLN A 54 13.39 -7.70 -12.61
C GLN A 54 12.52 -7.79 -11.35
N THR A 55 12.68 -6.83 -10.43
CA THR A 55 11.90 -6.76 -9.19
C THR A 55 10.42 -6.54 -9.47
N ALA A 56 10.10 -5.63 -10.40
CA ALA A 56 8.75 -5.37 -10.85
C ALA A 56 8.11 -6.64 -11.45
N ALA A 57 8.84 -7.38 -12.30
CA ALA A 57 8.33 -8.64 -12.85
C ALA A 57 7.95 -9.65 -11.76
N ARG A 58 8.80 -9.83 -10.75
CA ARG A 58 8.53 -10.74 -9.62
C ARG A 58 7.30 -10.32 -8.81
N LEU A 59 7.18 -9.02 -8.50
CA LEU A 59 6.03 -8.47 -7.78
C LEU A 59 4.73 -8.66 -8.56
N ARG A 60 4.73 -8.40 -9.88
CA ARG A 60 3.56 -8.66 -10.73
C ARG A 60 3.17 -10.13 -10.77
N THR A 61 4.14 -11.05 -10.90
CA THR A 61 3.87 -12.49 -10.85
C THR A 61 3.25 -12.91 -9.51
N ALA A 62 3.62 -12.23 -8.41
CA ALA A 62 3.01 -12.43 -7.10
C ALA A 62 1.64 -11.71 -6.93
N GLY A 63 1.09 -11.10 -7.98
CA GLY A 63 -0.19 -10.41 -7.95
C GLY A 63 -0.18 -9.04 -7.27
N VAL A 64 1.00 -8.47 -7.00
CA VAL A 64 1.13 -7.17 -6.33
C VAL A 64 0.80 -6.04 -7.31
N THR A 65 0.00 -5.08 -6.85
CA THR A 65 -0.25 -3.83 -7.59
C THR A 65 1.00 -2.95 -7.56
N LEU A 66 1.57 -2.68 -8.74
CA LEU A 66 2.70 -1.76 -8.88
C LEU A 66 2.22 -0.38 -9.31
N LEU A 67 2.70 0.64 -8.60
CA LEU A 67 2.41 2.04 -8.81
C LEU A 67 3.66 2.77 -9.30
N GLY A 68 3.60 3.42 -10.46
CA GLY A 68 4.68 4.31 -10.90
C GLY A 68 4.60 5.65 -10.18
N TYR A 69 5.70 6.10 -9.57
CA TYR A 69 5.81 7.40 -8.89
C TYR A 69 5.96 8.54 -9.89
N ALA A 70 5.11 9.56 -9.82
CA ALA A 70 5.32 10.81 -10.56
C ALA A 70 5.09 12.02 -9.66
N ASP A 71 6.10 12.88 -9.52
CA ASP A 71 5.96 14.16 -8.85
C ASP A 71 5.13 15.10 -9.72
N THR A 72 4.17 15.82 -9.14
CA THR A 72 3.34 16.80 -9.85
C THR A 72 3.66 18.25 -9.46
N GLY A 73 4.56 18.47 -8.50
CA GLY A 73 4.99 19.79 -8.04
C GLY A 73 3.82 20.68 -7.62
N TYR A 74 2.80 20.11 -6.97
CA TYR A 74 1.57 20.79 -6.59
C TYR A 74 0.82 21.42 -7.78
N GLY A 75 0.92 20.79 -8.95
CA GLY A 75 0.30 21.24 -10.20
C GLY A 75 1.17 22.19 -11.02
N ALA A 76 2.38 22.51 -10.55
CA ALA A 76 3.33 23.37 -11.26
C ALA A 76 4.13 22.62 -12.34
N ARG A 77 4.28 21.28 -12.22
CA ARG A 77 4.99 20.52 -13.25
C ARG A 77 4.20 20.47 -14.56
N PRO A 78 4.88 20.56 -15.72
CA PRO A 78 4.21 20.44 -17.01
C PRO A 78 3.44 19.11 -17.13
N TYR A 79 2.20 19.19 -17.59
CA TYR A 79 1.33 18.03 -17.76
C TYR A 79 1.97 16.93 -18.64
N ALA A 80 2.64 17.33 -19.73
CA ALA A 80 3.26 16.40 -20.68
C ALA A 80 4.38 15.58 -20.02
N ASP A 81 5.19 16.20 -19.15
CA ASP A 81 6.29 15.52 -18.47
C ASP A 81 5.77 14.42 -17.54
N VAL A 82 4.71 14.72 -16.78
CA VAL A 82 4.05 13.75 -15.88
C VAL A 82 3.44 12.61 -16.70
N GLU A 83 2.74 12.91 -17.80
CA GLU A 83 2.16 11.89 -18.67
C GLU A 83 3.23 10.97 -19.27
N ASP A 84 4.35 11.54 -19.74
CA ASP A 84 5.46 10.80 -20.33
C ASP A 84 6.17 9.92 -19.29
N GLU A 85 6.31 10.37 -18.04
CA GLU A 85 6.79 9.54 -16.93
C GLU A 85 5.88 8.33 -16.69
N LEU A 86 4.57 8.53 -16.61
CA LEU A 86 3.61 7.44 -16.44
C LEU A 86 3.68 6.43 -17.59
N ARG A 87 3.81 6.91 -18.83
CA ARG A 87 3.99 6.06 -20.01
C ARG A 87 5.27 5.22 -19.91
N ARG A 88 6.38 5.83 -19.48
CA ARG A 88 7.66 5.11 -19.27
C ARG A 88 7.56 4.07 -18.16
N TYR A 89 6.91 4.36 -17.03
CA TYR A 89 6.70 3.36 -15.98
C TYR A 89 5.94 2.13 -16.48
N ARG A 90 4.88 2.35 -17.27
CA ARG A 90 4.14 1.24 -17.90
C ARG A 90 5.04 0.44 -18.83
N ALA A 91 5.75 1.12 -19.73
CA ALA A 91 6.57 0.47 -20.74
C ALA A 91 7.74 -0.32 -20.13
N TRP A 92 8.40 0.23 -19.11
CA TRP A 92 9.65 -0.31 -18.57
C TRP A 92 9.44 -1.27 -17.40
N TYR A 93 8.44 -1.01 -16.56
CA TYR A 93 8.23 -1.75 -15.32
C TYR A 93 6.87 -2.45 -15.26
N GLY A 94 6.01 -2.27 -16.27
CA GLY A 94 4.70 -2.92 -16.34
C GLY A 94 3.76 -2.48 -15.22
N THR A 95 3.91 -1.24 -14.72
CA THR A 95 3.03 -0.70 -13.69
C THR A 95 1.61 -0.58 -14.22
N HIS A 96 0.63 -1.06 -13.46
CA HIS A 96 -0.78 -0.90 -13.79
C HIS A 96 -1.46 0.10 -12.86
N GLY A 97 -0.71 0.85 -12.07
CA GLY A 97 -1.21 2.00 -11.36
C GLY A 97 -0.21 3.14 -11.32
N ALA A 98 -0.68 4.28 -10.81
CA ALA A 98 0.10 5.49 -10.65
C ALA A 98 -0.02 5.99 -9.21
N PHE A 99 1.10 6.50 -8.70
CA PHE A 99 1.19 7.26 -7.46
C PHE A 99 1.62 8.66 -7.84
N LEU A 100 0.67 9.59 -7.88
CA LEU A 100 0.98 11.00 -8.10
C LEU A 100 1.35 11.62 -6.76
N ASP A 101 2.53 12.23 -6.70
CA ASP A 101 3.08 12.85 -5.51
C ASP A 101 3.02 14.37 -5.57
N GLN A 102 3.14 14.99 -4.39
CA GLN A 102 2.98 16.43 -4.20
C GLN A 102 1.69 16.94 -4.85
N VAL A 103 0.56 16.27 -4.60
CA VAL A 103 -0.73 16.64 -5.18
C VAL A 103 -1.29 17.85 -4.43
N ALA A 104 -1.66 18.92 -5.15
CA ALA A 104 -2.30 20.08 -4.53
C ALA A 104 -3.56 19.68 -3.76
N SER A 105 -3.79 20.29 -2.61
CA SER A 105 -4.93 19.98 -1.74
C SER A 105 -6.10 20.96 -1.91
N GLY A 106 -5.86 22.13 -2.51
CA GLY A 106 -6.86 23.17 -2.77
C GLY A 106 -7.76 22.89 -3.96
N ALA A 107 -8.88 23.59 -4.07
CA ALA A 107 -9.85 23.37 -5.15
C ALA A 107 -9.36 23.85 -6.54
N GLY A 108 -8.38 24.77 -6.58
CA GLY A 108 -7.96 25.45 -7.82
C GLY A 108 -7.39 24.50 -8.88
N GLU A 109 -6.72 23.45 -8.43
CA GLU A 109 -5.98 22.51 -9.27
C GLU A 109 -6.81 21.24 -9.59
N ALA A 110 -8.04 21.12 -9.06
CA ALA A 110 -8.84 19.91 -9.21
C ALA A 110 -9.04 19.49 -10.69
N ARG A 111 -9.26 20.47 -11.58
CA ARG A 111 -9.36 20.22 -13.04
C ARG A 111 -8.04 19.78 -13.67
N HIS A 112 -6.90 20.25 -13.15
CA HIS A 112 -5.60 19.78 -13.62
C HIS A 112 -5.42 18.29 -13.29
N TYR A 113 -5.72 17.91 -12.05
CA TYR A 113 -5.62 16.51 -11.63
C TYR A 113 -6.69 15.61 -12.26
N GLU A 114 -7.88 16.09 -12.55
CA GLU A 114 -8.88 15.35 -13.33
C GLU A 114 -8.36 14.96 -14.72
N ARG A 115 -7.64 15.88 -15.39
CA ARG A 115 -6.99 15.59 -16.68
C ARG A 115 -5.87 14.57 -16.53
N LEU A 116 -5.00 14.72 -15.53
CA LEU A 116 -3.91 13.76 -15.28
C LEU A 116 -4.44 12.36 -14.95
N THR A 117 -5.45 12.25 -14.10
CA THR A 117 -6.01 10.94 -13.74
C THR A 117 -6.73 10.31 -14.93
N THR A 118 -7.45 11.09 -15.73
CA THR A 118 -8.04 10.62 -16.99
C THR A 118 -6.97 10.09 -17.94
N ALA A 119 -5.89 10.83 -18.15
CA ALA A 119 -4.79 10.41 -19.00
C ALA A 119 -4.10 9.14 -18.47
N ALA A 120 -3.88 9.04 -17.17
CA ALA A 120 -3.37 7.83 -16.53
C ALA A 120 -4.30 6.63 -16.77
N ARG A 121 -5.64 6.81 -16.68
CA ARG A 121 -6.61 5.77 -17.03
C ARG A 121 -6.53 5.37 -18.50
N SER A 122 -6.43 6.34 -19.41
CA SER A 122 -6.29 6.09 -20.86
C SER A 122 -4.98 5.38 -21.19
N LEU A 123 -3.92 5.65 -20.42
CA LEU A 123 -2.69 4.89 -20.47
C LEU A 123 -2.86 3.49 -19.89
N GLY A 124 -3.95 3.12 -19.21
CA GLY A 124 -4.17 1.77 -18.67
C GLY A 124 -3.81 1.61 -17.19
N CYS A 125 -3.65 2.71 -16.44
CA CYS A 125 -3.54 2.65 -14.98
C CYS A 125 -4.92 2.35 -14.36
N VAL A 126 -5.06 1.17 -13.76
CA VAL A 126 -6.26 0.69 -13.06
C VAL A 126 -6.30 1.06 -11.58
N THR A 127 -5.16 1.43 -10.99
CA THR A 127 -5.10 1.95 -9.62
C THR A 127 -4.47 3.34 -9.62
N LEU A 128 -5.18 4.34 -9.12
CA LEU A 128 -4.67 5.71 -8.97
C LEU A 128 -4.62 6.09 -7.49
N VAL A 129 -3.44 6.53 -7.07
CA VAL A 129 -3.18 7.06 -5.74
C VAL A 129 -2.77 8.52 -5.88
N LEU A 130 -3.48 9.41 -5.19
CA LEU A 130 -3.11 10.82 -5.08
C LEU A 130 -2.52 11.07 -3.70
N ASN A 131 -1.25 11.49 -3.65
CA ASN A 131 -0.60 11.87 -2.42
C ASN A 131 -0.65 13.37 -2.19
N HIS A 132 -1.59 13.80 -1.35
CA HIS A 132 -1.69 15.19 -0.92
C HIS A 132 -0.86 15.48 0.33
N GLY A 133 -0.49 14.45 1.11
CA GLY A 133 0.11 14.57 2.44
C GLY A 133 -0.80 15.20 3.51
N THR A 134 -1.96 15.73 3.12
CA THR A 134 -2.94 16.39 3.99
C THR A 134 -4.35 16.21 3.44
N ARG A 135 -5.37 16.64 4.18
CA ARG A 135 -6.77 16.54 3.74
C ARG A 135 -7.01 17.44 2.53
N PRO A 136 -7.41 16.87 1.38
CA PRO A 136 -7.70 17.66 0.19
C PRO A 136 -9.15 18.15 0.17
N HIS A 137 -9.43 19.08 -0.75
CA HIS A 137 -10.76 19.50 -1.11
C HIS A 137 -11.60 18.29 -1.60
N PRO A 138 -12.92 18.21 -1.32
CA PRO A 138 -13.74 17.06 -1.71
C PRO A 138 -13.78 16.76 -3.22
N ALA A 139 -13.46 17.75 -4.07
CA ALA A 139 -13.41 17.58 -5.53
C ALA A 139 -12.38 16.55 -6.02
N TYR A 140 -11.39 16.17 -5.20
CA TYR A 140 -10.42 15.12 -5.53
C TYR A 140 -10.94 13.70 -5.30
N ALA A 141 -11.97 13.54 -4.47
CA ALA A 141 -12.51 12.23 -4.09
C ALA A 141 -12.95 11.32 -5.26
N PRO A 142 -13.56 11.81 -6.36
CA PRO A 142 -13.89 10.96 -7.50
C PRO A 142 -12.71 10.67 -8.44
N LEU A 143 -11.57 11.34 -8.28
CA LEU A 143 -10.48 11.29 -9.25
C LEU A 143 -9.55 10.08 -9.07
N ALA A 144 -9.63 9.38 -7.94
CA ALA A 144 -8.66 8.36 -7.56
C ALA A 144 -9.29 7.19 -6.78
N ASP A 145 -8.57 6.07 -6.70
CA ASP A 145 -8.97 4.91 -5.89
C ASP A 145 -8.56 5.07 -4.42
N LEU A 146 -7.48 5.83 -4.19
CA LEU A 146 -6.89 6.07 -2.89
C LEU A 146 -6.34 7.50 -2.79
N GLN A 147 -6.62 8.18 -1.68
CA GLN A 147 -6.06 9.48 -1.35
C GLN A 147 -5.20 9.37 -0.10
N VAL A 148 -3.92 9.73 -0.17
CA VAL A 148 -3.10 9.91 1.02
C VAL A 148 -3.44 11.27 1.62
N THR A 149 -4.14 11.25 2.76
CA THR A 149 -4.62 12.47 3.43
C THR A 149 -3.83 12.83 4.68
N PHE A 150 -2.78 12.08 4.96
CA PHE A 150 -1.79 12.38 5.97
C PHE A 150 -0.46 11.77 5.54
N GLU A 151 0.57 12.61 5.49
CA GLU A 151 1.96 12.20 5.42
C GLU A 151 2.76 13.01 6.44
N GLY A 152 3.42 12.34 7.39
CA GLY A 152 4.13 13.06 8.44
C GLY A 152 4.66 12.18 9.58
N PRO A 153 5.32 12.81 10.57
CA PRO A 153 5.91 12.10 11.69
C PRO A 153 4.83 11.58 12.63
N TRP A 154 5.11 10.47 13.30
CA TRP A 154 4.27 9.84 14.33
C TRP A 154 3.80 10.85 15.39
N SER A 155 4.69 11.74 15.83
CA SER A 155 4.38 12.78 16.81
C SER A 155 3.28 13.74 16.34
N ALA A 156 3.26 14.11 15.06
CA ALA A 156 2.18 14.92 14.47
C ALA A 156 0.92 14.10 14.23
N TYR A 157 1.09 12.83 13.87
CA TYR A 157 -0.01 11.92 13.61
C TYR A 157 -0.90 11.72 14.84
N LEU A 158 -0.29 11.60 16.02
CA LEU A 158 -1.01 11.48 17.29
C LEU A 158 -1.90 12.71 17.59
N ARG A 159 -1.52 13.90 17.10
CA ARG A 159 -2.32 15.13 17.22
C ARG A 159 -3.48 15.21 16.23
N THR A 160 -3.50 14.36 15.21
CA THR A 160 -4.63 14.27 14.29
C THR A 160 -5.80 13.60 15.00
N PRO A 161 -7.00 14.22 15.07
CA PRO A 161 -8.15 13.64 15.76
C PRO A 161 -8.57 12.30 15.16
N ALA A 162 -9.05 11.39 16.01
CA ALA A 162 -9.78 10.22 15.55
C ALA A 162 -11.03 10.64 14.77
N ARG A 163 -11.45 9.81 13.82
CA ARG A 163 -12.65 10.05 13.03
C ARG A 163 -13.61 8.87 13.18
N PRO A 164 -14.32 8.77 14.32
CA PRO A 164 -15.37 7.79 14.47
C PRO A 164 -16.53 8.12 13.52
N GLY A 165 -17.13 7.11 12.90
CA GLY A 165 -18.29 7.25 12.03
C GLY A 165 -18.13 6.60 10.65
N PRO A 166 -19.24 6.52 9.88
CA PRO A 166 -19.23 5.91 8.56
C PRO A 166 -18.32 6.69 7.62
N ARG A 167 -17.57 5.94 6.80
CA ARG A 167 -16.73 6.55 5.76
C ARG A 167 -17.65 7.16 4.70
N PRO A 168 -17.48 8.44 4.33
CA PRO A 168 -18.22 9.00 3.21
C PRO A 168 -17.93 8.19 1.94
N ALA A 169 -18.93 8.06 1.08
CA ALA A 169 -18.75 7.47 -0.24
C ALA A 169 -17.68 8.26 -1.03
N GLY A 170 -16.73 7.56 -1.66
CA GLY A 170 -15.61 8.17 -2.38
C GLY A 170 -14.33 7.34 -2.29
N ALA A 171 -13.20 7.91 -2.76
CA ALA A 171 -11.90 7.26 -2.68
C ALA A 171 -11.54 6.81 -1.27
N ARG A 172 -10.88 5.66 -1.16
CA ARG A 172 -10.34 5.18 0.12
C ARG A 172 -9.30 6.16 0.64
N VAL A 173 -9.10 6.18 1.95
CA VAL A 173 -8.11 7.04 2.61
C VAL A 173 -6.88 6.22 2.97
N CYS A 174 -5.70 6.81 2.74
CA CYS A 174 -4.41 6.31 3.16
C CYS A 174 -3.71 7.27 4.12
N HIS A 175 -2.99 6.73 5.10
CA HIS A 175 -2.09 7.49 5.96
C HIS A 175 -0.66 6.91 5.86
N LEU A 176 0.29 7.79 5.55
CA LEU A 176 1.72 7.50 5.49
C LEU A 176 2.37 8.11 6.73
N VAL A 177 2.94 7.30 7.61
CA VAL A 177 3.46 7.77 8.90
C VAL A 177 4.89 7.29 9.10
N TYR A 178 5.78 8.20 9.47
CA TYR A 178 7.20 7.90 9.70
C TYR A 178 7.64 8.26 11.12
N GLY A 179 8.82 7.81 11.53
CA GLY A 179 9.30 7.95 12.90
C GLY A 179 8.44 7.18 13.91
N VAL A 180 7.86 6.06 13.49
CA VAL A 180 6.97 5.24 14.31
C VAL A 180 7.80 4.37 15.25
N PRO A 181 7.55 4.40 16.58
CA PRO A 181 8.18 3.47 17.52
C PRO A 181 7.81 2.00 17.23
N PRO A 182 8.69 1.03 17.56
CA PRO A 182 8.47 -0.40 17.24
C PRO A 182 7.27 -1.03 17.95
N ASP A 183 6.85 -0.49 19.09
CA ASP A 183 5.74 -0.94 19.93
C ASP A 183 4.41 -0.23 19.62
N ALA A 184 4.41 0.74 18.70
CA ALA A 184 3.21 1.50 18.37
C ALA A 184 2.23 0.72 17.48
N ASP A 185 0.94 0.69 17.86
CA ASP A 185 -0.14 0.19 17.00
C ASP A 185 -0.52 1.23 15.93
N ALA A 186 0.36 1.44 14.95
CA ALA A 186 0.12 2.38 13.87
C ALA A 186 -1.06 1.98 12.98
N ALA A 187 -1.30 0.67 12.80
CA ALA A 187 -2.44 0.16 12.03
C ALA A 187 -3.78 0.48 12.72
N GLY A 188 -3.86 0.29 14.05
CA GLY A 188 -5.01 0.70 14.85
C GLY A 188 -5.20 2.21 14.87
N ALA A 189 -4.12 2.97 15.04
CA ALA A 189 -4.16 4.43 14.96
C ALA A 189 -4.68 4.93 13.60
N ALA A 190 -4.31 4.25 12.50
CA ALA A 190 -4.82 4.52 11.16
C ALA A 190 -6.30 4.19 11.00
N ARG A 191 -6.74 3.02 11.47
CA ARG A 191 -8.16 2.64 11.46
C ARG A 191 -9.02 3.59 12.27
N ALA A 192 -8.57 3.98 13.46
CA ALA A 192 -9.27 4.94 14.32
C ALA A 192 -9.43 6.34 13.68
N ARG A 193 -8.55 6.68 12.74
CA ARG A 193 -8.59 7.94 11.96
C ARG A 193 -9.25 7.78 10.60
N GLY A 194 -9.82 6.60 10.30
CA GLY A 194 -10.56 6.37 9.07
C GLY A 194 -9.68 6.06 7.85
N ALA A 195 -8.41 5.69 8.00
CA ALA A 195 -7.61 5.15 6.90
C ALA A 195 -7.85 3.66 6.69
N ALA A 196 -8.09 3.28 5.43
CA ALA A 196 -8.28 1.89 5.00
C ALA A 196 -6.95 1.26 4.55
N VAL A 197 -6.01 2.10 4.12
CA VAL A 197 -4.67 1.72 3.69
C VAL A 197 -3.67 2.54 4.51
N HIS A 198 -2.49 2.00 4.80
CA HIS A 198 -1.50 2.71 5.60
C HIS A 198 -0.08 2.25 5.27
N CYS A 199 0.88 3.07 5.70
CA CYS A 199 2.28 2.71 5.82
C CYS A 199 2.82 3.34 7.09
N ALA A 200 3.57 2.56 7.88
CA ALA A 200 4.16 3.02 9.13
C ALA A 200 5.61 2.54 9.22
N VAL A 201 6.56 3.47 9.16
CA VAL A 201 8.01 3.16 9.10
C VAL A 201 8.75 3.77 10.28
N PRO A 202 9.87 3.17 10.73
CA PRO A 202 10.72 3.74 11.78
C PRO A 202 11.59 4.90 11.27
N GLY A 203 11.85 4.99 9.96
CA GLY A 203 12.71 6.01 9.36
C GLY A 203 12.29 7.44 9.71
N THR A 204 13.26 8.35 9.78
CA THR A 204 13.04 9.77 10.11
C THR A 204 13.86 10.67 9.17
N GLY A 205 13.73 11.99 9.33
CA GLY A 205 14.53 12.96 8.58
C GLY A 205 14.09 13.10 7.13
N ALA A 206 15.06 13.33 6.23
CA ALA A 206 14.82 13.62 4.82
C ALA A 206 14.45 12.39 3.98
N HIS A 207 14.72 11.17 4.46
CA HIS A 207 14.50 9.93 3.72
C HIS A 207 13.84 8.84 4.60
N PRO A 208 12.64 9.08 5.14
CA PRO A 208 11.98 8.12 6.02
C PRO A 208 11.60 6.81 5.30
N TRP A 209 11.31 6.92 4.01
CA TRP A 209 10.89 5.84 3.11
C TRP A 209 12.04 4.94 2.63
N GLY A 210 13.25 5.14 3.16
CA GLY A 210 14.38 4.22 3.01
C GLY A 210 14.37 3.04 3.99
N THR A 211 13.34 2.93 4.83
CA THR A 211 13.17 1.84 5.80
C THR A 211 11.89 1.07 5.54
N LEU A 212 11.89 -0.23 5.82
CA LEU A 212 10.69 -1.05 5.71
C LEU A 212 9.68 -0.72 6.82
N PRO A 213 8.36 -0.89 6.54
CA PRO A 213 7.35 -0.78 7.57
C PRO A 213 7.54 -1.81 8.68
N HIS A 214 7.10 -1.48 9.89
CA HIS A 214 7.13 -2.43 11.00
C HIS A 214 6.39 -3.74 10.63
N GLY A 215 7.01 -4.88 10.95
CA GLY A 215 6.50 -6.20 10.58
C GLY A 215 6.73 -6.60 9.11
N LEU A 216 7.52 -5.83 8.36
CA LEU A 216 8.18 -6.21 7.12
C LEU A 216 9.69 -6.17 7.39
N GLY A 217 10.35 -7.33 7.41
CA GLY A 217 11.79 -7.38 7.67
C GLY A 217 12.41 -8.66 7.10
N PRO A 218 13.73 -8.64 6.80
CA PRO A 218 14.45 -9.85 6.43
C PRO A 218 14.31 -10.87 7.56
N GLY A 219 13.77 -12.05 7.26
CA GLY A 219 13.61 -13.13 8.25
C GLY A 219 12.27 -13.16 9.02
N VAL A 220 11.32 -12.26 8.73
CA VAL A 220 9.93 -12.44 9.20
C VAL A 220 9.25 -13.46 8.26
N PRO A 221 8.88 -14.66 8.73
CA PRO A 221 8.21 -15.64 7.88
C PRO A 221 6.86 -15.07 7.40
N PRO A 222 6.41 -15.39 6.17
CA PRO A 222 5.11 -14.95 5.69
C PRO A 222 4.02 -15.43 6.65
N ALA A 223 3.11 -14.53 7.03
CA ALA A 223 1.96 -14.88 7.87
C ALA A 223 1.20 -16.03 7.19
N ARG A 224 1.03 -17.15 7.91
CA ARG A 224 0.27 -18.30 7.40
C ARG A 224 -1.16 -17.84 7.07
N SER A 225 -1.61 -18.12 5.85
CA SER A 225 -3.02 -18.02 5.51
C SER A 225 -3.83 -18.92 6.44
N PRO A 226 -5.03 -18.52 6.89
CA PRO A 226 -5.91 -19.44 7.59
C PRO A 226 -6.27 -20.56 6.62
N GLY A 227 -5.83 -21.78 6.93
CA GLY A 227 -6.20 -22.97 6.16
C GLY A 227 -7.72 -23.15 6.18
N PRO A 228 -8.29 -23.82 5.17
CA PRO A 228 -9.69 -24.20 5.21
C PRO A 228 -9.89 -25.08 6.44
N GLY A 229 -10.79 -24.66 7.34
CA GLY A 229 -11.10 -25.40 8.54
C GLY A 229 -11.51 -26.83 8.16
N GLU A 230 -10.77 -27.80 8.65
CA GLU A 230 -11.20 -29.19 8.63
C GLU A 230 -12.46 -29.30 9.48
N GLY A 231 -13.61 -29.38 8.82
CA GLY A 231 -14.84 -29.81 9.43
C GLY A 231 -14.65 -31.22 9.94
N THR A 232 -14.62 -31.36 11.27
CA THR A 232 -14.66 -32.65 11.95
C THR A 232 -15.97 -33.36 11.58
N GLY A 233 -15.89 -34.29 10.65
CA GLY A 233 -16.95 -35.24 10.34
C GLY A 233 -17.19 -36.15 11.54
N THR A 234 -18.41 -36.14 12.06
CA THR A 234 -18.93 -37.08 13.04
C THR A 234 -18.98 -38.49 12.43
N GLY A 235 -18.07 -39.37 12.86
CA GLY A 235 -18.11 -40.79 12.58
C GLY A 235 -18.82 -41.54 13.71
N THR A 236 -20.02 -42.03 13.44
CA THR A 236 -20.74 -43.02 14.22
C THR A 236 -20.02 -44.38 14.18
N GLY A 237 -19.74 -44.97 15.34
CA GLY A 237 -19.16 -46.31 15.46
C GLY A 237 -19.65 -47.01 16.73
N THR A 238 -20.41 -48.07 16.54
CA THR A 238 -21.15 -48.89 17.50
C THR A 238 -20.28 -49.76 18.41
N GLY A 239 -20.64 -49.80 19.70
CA GLY A 239 -20.84 -50.98 20.56
C GLY A 239 -19.69 -51.96 20.80
N THR A 240 -19.36 -52.19 22.08
CA THR A 240 -19.37 -53.51 22.76
C THR A 240 -19.00 -53.30 24.24
N GLU A 241 -19.96 -53.52 25.16
CA GLU A 241 -19.70 -53.75 26.59
C GLU A 241 -19.12 -55.16 26.83
N PRO A 242 -18.39 -55.37 27.94
CA PRO A 242 -19.01 -56.22 28.96
C PRO A 242 -18.75 -55.80 30.41
N SER A 243 -19.84 -55.78 31.18
CA SER A 243 -20.05 -56.47 32.47
C SER A 243 -18.88 -56.63 33.45
N GLY A 244 -19.07 -56.11 34.67
CA GLY A 244 -18.81 -56.94 35.86
C GLY A 244 -18.39 -56.24 37.15
N ARG A 245 -19.36 -56.15 38.07
CA ARG A 245 -19.24 -56.32 39.54
C ARG A 245 -18.60 -55.22 40.40
N GLU A 246 -19.50 -54.47 41.06
CA GLU A 246 -19.45 -54.10 42.48
C GLU A 246 -19.56 -55.36 43.40
N PRO A 247 -19.41 -55.33 44.76
CA PRO A 247 -19.74 -54.19 45.66
C PRO A 247 -18.87 -53.94 46.91
N ALA A 248 -19.19 -52.79 47.54
CA ALA A 248 -19.25 -52.49 48.99
C ALA A 248 -17.97 -52.44 49.85
N ARG A 249 -17.61 -51.24 50.31
CA ARG A 249 -18.14 -50.60 51.53
C ARG A 249 -17.78 -49.11 51.56
#